data_AF-A0A937G627-F1
#
_entry.id   AF-A0A937G627-F1
#
_cell.length_a   1.000
_cell.length_b   1.000
_cell.length_c   1.000
_cell.angle_alpha   90.00
_cell.angle_beta   90.00
_cell.angle_gamma   90.00
#
_symmetry.space_group_name_H-M   'P 1'
#
loop_
_entity.id
_entity.type
_entity.pdbx_description
1 polymer ?
#
loop_
_entity_poly.entity_id
_entity_poly.type
_entity_poly.pdbx_seq_one_letter_code
_entity_poly.pdbx_strand_id
1 'polypeptide(L)'
;MSGTSQKNTLRKRKKLDKELASANQRIENLEDLLVDGTITPKVYGKTLNRYTKQRDQITANIHALNTSDSEYMGLVENAFHHLENFKQTYLNSPLAHKQKLISSIFPEKIEFDGKKCRTIRINDFLRYILQIDKELPENKKGQISKNMSLSRLVESEGIEPSSKRLKF
;
A
#
# COMPACT_ATOMS: atom_id res chain seq x y z
N MET A 1 -4.13 -5.95 5.50
CA MET A 1 -5.18 -4.90 5.43
C MET A 1 -5.36 -4.29 4.03
N SER A 2 -4.38 -4.40 3.10
CA SER A 2 -4.56 -3.87 1.72
C SER A 2 -5.45 -4.75 0.82
N GLY A 3 -5.40 -6.08 0.96
CA GLY A 3 -6.18 -7.00 0.09
C GLY A 3 -7.71 -6.88 0.20
N THR A 4 -8.24 -6.46 1.36
CA THR A 4 -9.68 -6.20 1.55
C THR A 4 -10.11 -4.89 0.88
N SER A 5 -9.27 -3.85 0.89
CA SER A 5 -9.54 -2.57 0.24
C SER A 5 -9.57 -2.72 -1.28
N GLN A 6 -8.57 -3.40 -1.85
CA GLN A 6 -8.46 -3.64 -3.29
C GLN A 6 -9.63 -4.48 -3.82
N LYS A 7 -10.03 -5.52 -3.07
CA LYS A 7 -11.22 -6.34 -3.40
C LYS A 7 -12.52 -5.53 -3.39
N ASN A 8 -12.64 -4.55 -2.49
CA ASN A 8 -13.79 -3.65 -2.44
C ASN A 8 -13.80 -2.66 -3.60
N THR A 9 -12.66 -2.09 -3.98
CA THR A 9 -12.51 -1.22 -5.17
C THR A 9 -12.90 -1.96 -6.45
N LEU A 10 -12.42 -3.20 -6.64
CA LEU A 10 -12.77 -4.03 -7.79
C LEU A 10 -14.26 -4.36 -7.85
N ARG A 11 -14.89 -4.66 -6.71
CA ARG A 11 -16.34 -4.89 -6.62
C ARG A 11 -17.13 -3.63 -6.98
N LYS A 12 -16.70 -2.48 -6.46
CA LYS A 12 -17.33 -1.18 -6.76
C LYS A 12 -17.21 -0.83 -8.24
N ARG A 13 -16.05 -1.07 -8.85
CA ARG A 13 -15.83 -0.86 -10.29
C ARG A 13 -16.73 -1.74 -11.15
N LYS A 14 -16.78 -3.04 -10.88
CA LYS A 14 -17.70 -3.97 -11.59
C LYS A 14 -19.16 -3.54 -11.51
N LYS A 15 -19.59 -2.99 -10.37
CA LYS A 15 -20.95 -2.46 -10.22
C LYS A 15 -21.18 -1.24 -11.11
N LEU A 16 -20.25 -0.28 -11.10
CA LEU A 16 -20.32 0.92 -11.95
C LEU A 16 -20.28 0.57 -13.45
N ASP A 17 -19.46 -0.39 -13.87
CA ASP A 17 -19.41 -0.85 -15.27
C ASP A 17 -20.76 -1.43 -15.72
N LYS A 18 -21.43 -2.20 -14.84
CA LYS A 18 -22.77 -2.74 -15.11
C LYS A 18 -23.83 -1.65 -15.20
N GLU A 19 -23.77 -0.64 -14.32
CA GLU A 19 -24.66 0.51 -14.35
C GLU A 19 -24.44 1.36 -15.61
N LEU A 20 -23.18 1.53 -16.05
CA LEU A 20 -22.82 2.23 -17.27
C LEU A 20 -23.39 1.52 -18.51
N ALA A 21 -23.20 0.21 -18.61
CA ALA A 21 -23.77 -0.60 -19.69
C ALA A 21 -25.30 -0.49 -19.74
N SER A 22 -25.97 -0.55 -18.59
CA SER A 22 -27.42 -0.38 -18.52
C SER A 22 -27.88 1.02 -18.93
N ALA A 23 -27.14 2.07 -18.57
CA ALA A 23 -27.45 3.44 -18.98
C ALA A 23 -27.29 3.62 -20.49
N ASN A 24 -26.23 3.07 -21.08
CA ASN A 24 -26.01 3.11 -22.53
C ASN A 24 -27.09 2.34 -23.29
N GLN A 25 -27.46 1.13 -22.83
CA GLN A 25 -28.55 0.37 -23.44
C GLN A 25 -29.88 1.14 -23.41
N ARG A 26 -30.16 1.84 -22.32
CA ARG A 26 -31.38 2.66 -22.21
C ARG A 26 -31.37 3.87 -23.15
N ILE A 27 -30.19 4.41 -23.46
CA ILE A 27 -30.04 5.49 -24.44
C ILE A 27 -30.29 4.94 -25.85
N GLU A 28 -29.69 3.82 -26.20
CA GLU A 28 -29.90 3.13 -27.49
C GLU A 28 -31.39 2.78 -27.70
N ASN A 29 -32.02 2.15 -26.71
CA ASN A 29 -33.46 1.84 -26.78
C ASN A 29 -34.32 3.11 -26.92
N LEU A 30 -33.85 4.27 -26.44
CA LEU A 30 -34.57 5.54 -26.56
C LEU A 30 -34.52 6.08 -27.99
N GLU A 31 -33.46 5.81 -28.72
CA GLU A 31 -33.29 6.16 -30.13
C GLU A 31 -34.27 5.34 -30.98
N ASP A 32 -34.32 4.02 -30.77
CA ASP A 32 -35.27 3.13 -31.46
C ASP A 32 -36.73 3.55 -31.21
N LEU A 33 -37.10 3.83 -29.96
CA LEU A 33 -38.45 4.27 -29.62
C LEU A 33 -38.86 5.58 -30.31
N LEU A 34 -37.90 6.49 -30.55
CA LEU A 34 -38.15 7.72 -31.29
C LEU A 34 -38.34 7.43 -32.79
N VAL A 35 -37.51 6.55 -33.36
CA VAL A 35 -37.60 6.11 -34.76
C VAL A 35 -38.94 5.42 -35.03
N ASP A 36 -39.38 4.56 -34.11
CA ASP A 36 -40.67 3.87 -34.17
C ASP A 36 -41.87 4.80 -33.92
N GLY A 37 -41.63 6.07 -33.59
CA GLY A 37 -42.68 7.06 -33.31
C GLY A 37 -43.45 6.83 -32.01
N THR A 38 -43.00 5.91 -31.15
CA THR A 38 -43.66 5.58 -29.88
C THR A 38 -43.54 6.69 -28.84
N ILE A 39 -42.52 7.55 -28.96
CA ILE A 39 -42.29 8.71 -28.09
C ILE A 39 -42.15 9.99 -28.89
N THR A 40 -42.55 11.11 -28.30
CA THR A 40 -42.38 12.44 -28.93
C THR A 40 -40.94 12.94 -28.78
N PRO A 41 -40.45 13.80 -29.69
CA PRO A 41 -39.12 14.42 -29.58
C PRO A 41 -38.88 15.14 -28.24
N LYS A 42 -39.94 15.72 -27.66
CA LYS A 42 -39.90 16.38 -26.34
C LYS A 42 -39.62 15.39 -25.20
N VAL A 43 -40.29 14.23 -25.23
CA VAL A 43 -40.08 13.16 -24.24
C VAL A 43 -38.71 12.52 -24.41
N TYR A 44 -38.29 12.32 -25.66
CA TYR A 44 -36.94 11.86 -26.01
C TYR A 44 -35.88 12.76 -25.40
N GLY A 45 -35.89 14.06 -25.71
CA GLY A 45 -34.87 15.01 -25.23
C GLY A 45 -34.79 15.08 -23.69
N LYS A 46 -35.94 15.08 -23.01
CA LYS A 46 -35.99 15.06 -21.53
C LYS A 46 -35.36 13.80 -20.96
N THR A 47 -35.68 12.64 -21.53
CA THR A 47 -35.25 11.35 -20.99
C THR A 47 -33.81 11.03 -21.36
N LEU A 48 -33.38 11.41 -22.57
CA LEU A 48 -31.99 11.37 -23.01
C LEU A 48 -31.12 12.12 -22.00
N ASN A 49 -31.40 13.41 -21.76
CA ASN A 49 -30.63 14.26 -20.84
C ASN A 49 -30.47 13.64 -19.44
N ARG A 50 -31.52 12.96 -18.93
CA ARG A 50 -31.44 12.25 -17.64
C ARG A 50 -30.42 11.12 -17.68
N TYR A 51 -30.47 10.27 -18.71
CA TYR A 51 -29.54 9.14 -18.83
C TYR A 51 -28.14 9.56 -19.22
N THR A 52 -27.96 10.63 -20.02
CA THR A 52 -26.64 11.21 -20.30
C THR A 52 -25.99 11.71 -19.02
N LYS A 53 -26.70 12.49 -18.20
CA LYS A 53 -26.19 12.94 -16.89
C LYS A 53 -25.82 11.77 -15.98
N GLN A 54 -26.64 10.72 -15.95
CA GLN A 54 -26.35 9.53 -15.17
C GLN A 54 -25.08 8.83 -15.68
N ARG A 55 -24.96 8.63 -16.99
CA ARG A 55 -23.78 8.04 -17.63
C ARG A 55 -22.52 8.85 -17.31
N ASP A 56 -22.57 10.17 -17.47
CA ASP A 56 -21.43 11.04 -17.25
C ASP A 56 -20.97 11.02 -15.77
N GLN A 57 -21.92 10.98 -14.82
CA GLN A 57 -21.61 10.81 -13.40
C GLN A 57 -20.95 9.45 -13.10
N ILE A 58 -21.44 8.37 -13.71
CA ILE A 58 -20.85 7.03 -13.55
C ILE A 58 -19.43 7.02 -14.13
N THR A 59 -19.22 7.59 -15.32
CA THR A 59 -17.90 7.70 -15.96
C THR A 59 -16.92 8.50 -15.10
N ALA A 60 -17.36 9.62 -14.51
CA ALA A 60 -16.54 10.41 -13.59
C ALA A 60 -16.14 9.60 -12.34
N ASN A 61 -17.06 8.84 -11.76
CA ASN A 61 -16.77 7.97 -10.61
C ASN A 61 -15.78 6.85 -10.96
N ILE A 62 -15.90 6.27 -12.15
CA ILE A 62 -14.96 5.26 -12.69
C ILE A 62 -13.57 5.86 -12.88
N HIS A 63 -13.48 7.10 -13.40
CA HIS A 63 -12.21 7.79 -13.57
C HIS A 63 -11.56 8.07 -12.21
N ALA A 64 -12.30 8.63 -11.26
CA ALA A 64 -11.80 8.92 -9.91
C ALA A 64 -11.27 7.67 -9.19
N LEU A 65 -11.88 6.50 -9.39
CA LEU A 65 -11.39 5.23 -8.85
C LEU A 65 -10.05 4.79 -9.46
N ASN A 66 -9.72 5.22 -10.67
CA ASN A 66 -8.44 4.91 -11.32
C ASN A 66 -7.35 5.93 -11.00
N THR A 67 -7.71 7.21 -10.82
CA THR A 67 -6.75 8.29 -10.60
C THR A 67 -5.97 8.08 -9.30
N SER A 68 -6.64 7.61 -8.24
CA SER A 68 -5.97 7.32 -6.96
C SER A 68 -4.90 6.22 -7.09
N ASP A 69 -5.14 5.23 -7.95
CA ASP A 69 -4.19 4.13 -8.16
C ASP A 69 -3.01 4.61 -9.04
N SER A 70 -3.25 5.45 -10.05
CA SER A 70 -2.17 5.97 -10.90
C SER A 70 -1.25 6.96 -10.18
N GLU A 71 -1.81 7.84 -9.34
CA GLU A 71 -1.02 8.79 -8.54
C GLU A 71 -0.12 8.06 -7.55
N TYR A 72 -0.66 7.03 -6.89
CA TYR A 72 0.11 6.18 -5.99
C TYR A 72 1.22 5.42 -6.71
N MET A 73 0.92 4.85 -7.89
CA MET A 73 1.94 4.17 -8.70
C MET A 73 3.04 5.14 -9.15
N GLY A 74 2.70 6.37 -9.52
CA GLY A 74 3.69 7.40 -9.85
C GLY A 74 4.61 7.74 -8.68
N LEU A 75 4.10 7.78 -7.44
CA LEU A 75 4.94 7.95 -6.24
C LEU A 75 5.88 6.77 -6.02
N VAL A 76 5.41 5.55 -6.25
CA VAL A 76 6.21 4.32 -6.12
C VAL A 76 7.32 4.29 -7.17
N GLU A 77 7.01 4.57 -8.43
CA GLU A 77 8.00 4.66 -9.52
C GLU A 77 9.07 5.72 -9.23
N ASN A 78 8.65 6.91 -8.77
CA ASN A 78 9.57 7.96 -8.40
C ASN A 78 10.49 7.53 -7.23
N ALA A 79 9.93 6.85 -6.22
CA ALA A 79 10.72 6.31 -5.11
C ALA A 79 11.77 5.30 -5.60
N PHE A 80 11.41 4.41 -6.54
CA PHE A 80 12.37 3.47 -7.14
C PHE A 80 13.48 4.17 -7.92
N HIS A 81 13.13 5.16 -8.74
CA HIS A 81 14.12 5.96 -9.46
C HIS A 81 15.12 6.65 -8.53
N HIS A 82 14.66 7.15 -7.37
CA HIS A 82 15.54 7.70 -6.35
C HIS A 82 16.42 6.65 -5.66
N LEU A 83 15.91 5.42 -5.46
CA LEU A 83 16.69 4.32 -4.88
C LEU A 83 17.77 3.82 -5.84
N GLU A 84 17.46 3.69 -7.14
CA GLU A 84 18.41 3.29 -8.17
C GLU A 84 19.58 4.27 -8.27
N ASN A 85 19.28 5.56 -8.19
CA ASN A 85 20.28 6.62 -8.25
C ASN A 85 20.88 7.02 -6.89
N PHE A 86 20.50 6.33 -5.80
CA PHE A 86 20.76 6.75 -4.43
C PHE A 86 22.25 7.02 -4.16
N LYS A 87 23.14 6.15 -4.65
CA LYS A 87 24.60 6.30 -4.46
C LYS A 87 25.09 7.62 -5.05
N GLN A 88 24.71 7.93 -6.28
CA GLN A 88 25.15 9.15 -6.96
C GLN A 88 24.53 10.39 -6.31
N THR A 89 23.24 10.34 -6.00
CA THR A 89 22.55 11.42 -5.28
C THR A 89 23.20 11.68 -3.93
N TYR A 90 23.55 10.64 -3.16
CA TYR A 90 24.22 10.79 -1.88
C TYR A 90 25.60 11.43 -2.05
N LEU A 91 26.45 10.93 -2.94
CA LEU A 91 27.83 11.43 -3.11
C LEU A 91 27.85 12.91 -3.50
N ASN A 92 26.97 13.31 -4.43
CA ASN A 92 26.91 14.66 -5.00
C ASN A 92 26.10 15.65 -4.13
N SER A 93 25.44 15.18 -3.07
CA SER A 93 24.61 16.03 -2.21
C SER A 93 25.41 16.80 -1.16
N PRO A 94 24.95 18.01 -0.77
CA PRO A 94 25.47 18.71 0.40
C PRO A 94 25.09 17.98 1.70
N LEU A 95 25.81 18.27 2.79
CA LEU A 95 25.69 17.59 4.09
C LEU A 95 24.24 17.50 4.59
N ALA A 96 23.49 18.60 4.51
CA ALA A 96 22.09 18.62 4.96
C ALA A 96 21.19 17.64 4.17
N HIS A 97 21.45 17.46 2.87
CA HIS A 97 20.71 16.49 2.06
C HIS A 97 21.15 15.05 2.35
N LYS A 98 22.45 14.82 2.57
CA LYS A 98 22.98 13.52 3.00
C LYS A 98 22.31 13.05 4.29
N GLN A 99 22.18 13.95 5.27
CA GLN A 99 21.48 13.68 6.53
C GLN A 99 20.02 13.27 6.29
N LYS A 100 19.30 13.99 5.41
CA LYS A 100 17.90 13.66 5.04
C LYS A 100 17.77 12.29 4.36
N LEU A 101 18.70 11.95 3.48
CA LEU A 101 18.72 10.65 2.80
C LEU A 101 18.93 9.52 3.81
N ILE A 102 19.88 9.68 4.73
CA ILE A 102 20.16 8.71 5.78
C ILE A 102 18.98 8.59 6.75
N SER A 103 18.34 9.69 7.14
CA SER A 103 17.13 9.66 7.98
C SER A 103 15.92 9.02 7.29
N SER A 104 15.90 9.01 5.95
CA SER A 104 14.86 8.31 5.19
C SER A 104 15.04 6.79 5.23
N ILE A 105 16.29 6.32 5.32
CA ILE A 105 16.63 4.90 5.49
C ILE A 105 16.43 4.46 6.95
N PHE A 106 16.87 5.27 7.90
CA PHE A 106 16.79 5.00 9.33
C PHE A 106 15.86 6.03 9.98
N PRO A 107 14.55 5.74 10.07
CA PRO A 107 13.58 6.68 10.62
C PRO A 107 13.76 6.91 12.13
N GLU A 108 14.46 6.01 12.81
CA GLU A 108 14.80 6.12 14.22
C GLU A 108 16.18 6.73 14.43
N LYS A 109 16.50 7.12 15.68
CA LYS A 109 17.78 7.76 16.00
C LYS A 109 18.95 6.81 15.71
N ILE A 110 20.02 7.37 15.17
CA ILE A 110 21.31 6.70 15.05
C ILE A 110 22.06 6.94 16.36
N GLU A 111 22.40 5.85 17.05
CA GLU A 111 23.14 5.90 18.31
C GLU A 111 24.63 5.68 18.06
N PHE A 112 25.46 6.56 18.61
CA PHE A 112 26.91 6.44 18.54
C PHE A 112 27.52 6.57 19.93
N ASP A 113 28.18 5.51 20.40
CA ASP A 113 28.78 5.43 21.74
C ASP A 113 30.28 5.79 21.76
N GLY A 114 30.81 6.34 20.65
CA GLY A 114 32.23 6.62 20.46
C GLY A 114 33.04 5.47 19.88
N LYS A 115 32.51 4.24 19.83
CA LYS A 115 33.19 3.05 19.28
C LYS A 115 32.36 2.34 18.21
N LYS A 116 31.04 2.32 18.37
CA LYS A 116 30.09 1.63 17.51
C LYS A 116 28.93 2.56 17.17
N CYS A 117 28.51 2.46 15.92
CA CYS A 117 27.30 3.08 15.42
C CYS A 117 26.21 2.01 15.37
N ARG A 118 25.06 2.26 16.02
CA ARG A 118 23.91 1.37 16.00
C ARG A 118 22.72 2.08 15.36
N THR A 119 22.16 1.43 14.34
CA THR A 119 20.88 1.82 13.76
C THR A 119 19.81 0.88 14.31
N ILE A 120 18.78 1.46 14.93
CA ILE A 120 17.77 0.67 15.66
C ILE A 120 16.86 -0.06 14.68
N ARG A 121 16.48 0.62 13.58
CA ARG A 121 15.55 0.11 12.59
C ARG A 121 15.77 0.74 11.22
N ILE A 122 15.66 -0.09 10.18
CA ILE A 122 15.55 0.35 8.78
C ILE A 122 14.08 0.56 8.40
N ASN A 123 13.81 1.52 7.52
CA ASN A 123 12.49 1.76 6.94
C ASN A 123 11.87 0.46 6.41
N ASP A 124 10.60 0.20 6.76
CA ASP A 124 9.94 -1.06 6.43
C ASP A 124 9.79 -1.29 4.91
N PHE A 125 9.58 -0.23 4.13
CA PHE A 125 9.52 -0.34 2.66
C PHE A 125 10.84 -0.87 2.09
N LEU A 126 11.96 -0.30 2.54
CA LEU A 126 13.30 -0.76 2.15
C LEU A 126 13.57 -2.17 2.68
N ARG A 127 13.13 -2.48 3.90
CA ARG A 127 13.24 -3.82 4.48
C ARG A 127 12.56 -4.86 3.60
N TYR A 128 11.34 -4.59 3.11
CA TYR A 128 10.61 -5.52 2.24
C TYR A 128 11.30 -5.68 0.88
N ILE A 129 11.81 -4.60 0.28
CA ILE A 129 12.58 -4.68 -0.97
C ILE A 129 13.84 -5.55 -0.78
N LEU A 130 14.58 -5.33 0.30
CA LEU A 130 15.81 -6.06 0.60
C LEU A 130 15.55 -7.53 1.01
N GLN A 131 14.30 -7.91 1.24
CA GLN A 131 13.89 -9.29 1.52
C GLN A 131 13.55 -10.08 0.25
N ILE A 132 13.49 -9.48 -0.94
CA ILE A 132 13.11 -10.15 -2.19
C ILE A 132 14.01 -11.37 -2.49
N ASP A 133 15.30 -11.31 -2.16
CA ASP A 133 16.28 -12.39 -2.43
C ASP A 133 16.40 -13.43 -1.30
N LYS A 134 15.66 -13.26 -0.19
CA LYS A 134 15.65 -14.23 0.92
C LYS A 134 14.26 -14.83 0.98
N GLU A 135 14.15 -16.16 0.97
CA GLU A 135 12.88 -16.86 1.27
C GLU A 135 12.12 -16.11 2.35
N LEU A 136 10.97 -15.52 1.96
CA LEU A 136 10.13 -14.76 2.88
C LEU A 136 9.84 -15.68 4.06
N PRO A 137 10.37 -15.40 5.26
CA PRO A 137 10.16 -16.30 6.37
C PRO A 137 8.67 -16.33 6.65
N GLU A 138 8.09 -17.53 6.77
CA GLU A 138 6.71 -17.74 7.21
C GLU A 138 6.33 -16.76 8.33
N ASN A 139 5.07 -16.35 8.41
CA ASN A 139 4.56 -15.42 9.44
C ASN A 139 4.93 -15.90 10.86
N LYS A 140 6.11 -15.53 11.37
CA LYS A 140 6.59 -15.96 12.69
C LYS A 140 6.05 -15.04 13.77
N LYS A 141 5.30 -15.64 14.68
CA LYS A 141 4.91 -15.09 15.97
C LYS A 141 6.16 -14.55 16.69
N GLY A 142 6.25 -13.23 16.85
CA GLY A 142 6.91 -12.59 17.99
C GLY A 142 8.44 -12.45 18.01
N GLN A 143 9.22 -12.85 16.99
CA GLN A 143 10.68 -12.61 17.04
C GLN A 143 11.27 -12.10 15.73
N ILE A 144 11.92 -10.94 15.83
CA ILE A 144 12.16 -9.99 14.73
C ILE A 144 13.49 -10.26 13.98
N SER A 145 14.35 -11.17 14.47
CA SER A 145 15.50 -11.71 13.71
C SER A 145 16.19 -12.87 14.46
N LYS A 146 16.94 -13.72 13.72
CA LYS A 146 17.77 -14.82 14.28
C LYS A 146 19.09 -14.35 14.92
N ASN A 147 19.52 -13.11 14.65
CA ASN A 147 20.84 -12.58 15.05
C ASN A 147 20.77 -11.41 16.03
N MET A 148 19.62 -11.13 16.65
CA MET A 148 19.64 -10.34 17.89
C MET A 148 20.21 -11.23 18.98
N SER A 149 21.47 -10.99 19.33
CA SER A 149 22.11 -11.56 20.50
C SER A 149 21.25 -11.29 21.73
N LEU A 150 20.42 -12.27 22.11
CA LEU A 150 19.86 -12.33 23.45
C LEU A 150 21.05 -12.58 24.37
N SER A 151 21.45 -11.57 25.14
CA SER A 151 22.43 -11.74 26.21
C SER A 151 21.87 -12.79 27.16
N ARG A 152 22.36 -14.03 27.07
CA ARG A 152 22.14 -15.06 28.07
C ARG A 152 22.99 -14.72 29.30
N LEU A 153 22.56 -13.72 30.06
CA LEU A 153 22.88 -13.66 31.47
C LEU A 153 21.78 -14.45 32.19
N VAL A 154 21.93 -15.77 32.14
CA VAL A 154 21.30 -16.67 33.09
C VAL A 154 22.41 -17.09 34.02
N GLU A 155 22.20 -16.93 35.32
CA GLU A 155 23.13 -17.39 36.36
C GLU A 155 23.32 -18.91 36.21
N SER A 156 24.54 -19.39 36.43
CA SER A 156 24.85 -20.82 36.35
C SER A 156 24.03 -21.62 37.35
N GLU A 157 23.31 -22.65 36.89
CA GLU A 157 22.71 -23.66 37.77
C GLU A 157 23.78 -24.23 38.72
N GLY A 158 23.53 -24.13 40.02
CA GLY A 158 24.45 -24.62 41.07
C GLY A 158 24.68 -23.66 42.24
N ILE A 159 24.19 -22.41 42.17
CA ILE A 159 24.27 -21.43 43.26
C ILE A 159 22.92 -21.40 44.00
N GLU A 160 22.48 -22.55 44.50
CA GLU A 160 21.58 -22.69 45.66
C GLU A 160 21.28 -24.19 45.88
N PRO A 161 21.56 -24.78 47.05
CA PRO A 161 21.21 -26.16 47.32
C PRO A 161 19.69 -26.31 47.52
N SER A 162 19.09 -27.34 46.90
CA SER A 162 17.66 -27.63 47.03
C SER A 162 17.31 -28.06 48.46
N SER A 163 16.78 -27.13 49.24
CA SER A 163 16.20 -27.41 50.56
C SER A 163 14.80 -28.01 50.41
N LYS A 164 14.70 -29.32 50.16
CA LYS A 164 13.46 -30.08 50.40
C LYS A 164 13.76 -31.34 51.18
N ARG A 165 13.56 -31.25 52.50
CA ARG A 165 13.46 -32.40 53.41
C ARG A 165 12.26 -33.25 52.97
N LEU A 166 12.49 -34.53 52.68
CA LEU A 166 11.43 -35.54 52.70
C LEU A 166 11.16 -35.90 54.17
N LYS A 167 9.92 -35.70 54.62
CA LYS A 167 9.42 -36.31 55.86
C LYS A 167 8.91 -37.71 55.52
N PHE A 168 9.27 -38.70 56.35
CA PHE A 168 8.68 -40.03 56.39
C PHE A 168 7.22 -39.97 56.87
#